data_AF-A0A1W2FTZ2-F1
#
_entry.id   AF-A0A1W2FTZ2-F1
#
_cell.length_a   1.000
_cell.length_b   1.000
_cell.length_c   1.000
_cell.angle_alpha   90.00
_cell.angle_beta   90.00
_cell.angle_gamma   90.00
#
_symmetry.space_group_name_H-M   'P 1'
#
loop_
_entity.id
_entity.type
_entity.pdbx_description
1 polymer ?
#
loop_
_entity_poly.entity_id
_entity_poly.type
_entity_poly.pdbx_seq_one_letter_code
_entity_poly.pdbx_strand_id
1 'polypeptide(L)'
;MMGIRYTGPYAEQVAEHEGQAARKLTDGTVSTGWTEETSALEAFIAACSCGWRAAAEHPATEAGKEAAEAQWNTEHLSPLIEAARSSWESWPDDLAGLARYARDRVLAQDNAEALRILDQMVADVDYRRRTVAQLSGQQERGAQE
;
A
#
# COMPACT_ATOMS: atom_id res chain seq x y z
N MET A 1 2.32 9.93 15.53
CA MET A 1 1.43 10.49 14.49
C MET A 1 0.86 9.32 13.71
N MET A 2 -0.45 9.31 13.44
CA MET A 2 -1.06 8.33 12.52
C MET A 2 -1.24 9.00 11.17
N GLY A 3 -0.61 8.47 10.13
CA GLY A 3 -0.88 8.82 8.73
C GLY A 3 -2.07 8.05 8.17
N ILE A 4 -2.33 8.26 6.89
CA ILE A 4 -3.45 7.66 6.16
C ILE A 4 -3.05 6.26 5.71
N ARG A 5 -3.83 5.26 6.11
CA ARG A 5 -3.66 3.88 5.66
C ARG A 5 -4.84 3.44 4.83
N TYR A 6 -4.56 2.71 3.77
CA TYR A 6 -5.59 2.05 2.99
C TYR A 6 -6.11 0.82 3.73
N THR A 7 -7.44 0.69 3.81
CA THR A 7 -8.14 -0.38 4.53
C THR A 7 -9.06 -1.19 3.63
N GLY A 8 -8.94 -1.02 2.29
CA GLY A 8 -9.76 -1.74 1.32
C GLY A 8 -9.22 -3.14 0.97
N PRO A 9 -9.77 -3.78 -0.08
CA PRO A 9 -9.51 -5.20 -0.39
C PRO A 9 -8.05 -5.60 -0.62
N TYR A 10 -7.22 -4.62 -0.98
CA TYR A 10 -5.79 -4.80 -1.25
C TYR A 10 -4.88 -4.34 -0.09
N ALA A 11 -5.44 -4.14 1.12
CA ALA A 11 -4.72 -3.53 2.25
C ALA A 11 -3.43 -4.26 2.64
N GLU A 12 -3.39 -5.59 2.59
CA GLU A 12 -2.17 -6.33 2.91
C GLU A 12 -1.06 -6.10 1.87
N GLN A 13 -1.41 -5.95 0.58
CA GLN A 13 -0.43 -5.67 -0.49
C GLN A 13 0.10 -4.22 -0.46
N VAL A 14 -0.65 -3.28 0.11
CA VAL A 14 -0.24 -1.87 0.21
C VAL A 14 0.09 -1.44 1.64
N ALA A 15 0.19 -2.38 2.58
CA ALA A 15 0.30 -2.10 4.01
C ALA A 15 1.51 -1.22 4.40
N GLU A 16 2.60 -1.32 3.64
CA GLU A 16 3.84 -0.55 3.85
C GLU A 16 3.76 0.90 3.34
N HIS A 17 2.59 1.32 2.84
CA HIS A 17 2.35 2.66 2.30
C HIS A 17 1.39 3.46 3.19
N GLU A 18 1.95 4.20 4.14
CA GLU A 18 1.23 5.15 4.98
C GLU A 18 1.42 6.58 4.44
N GLY A 19 0.32 7.22 4.07
CA GLY A 19 0.25 8.56 3.48
C GLY A 19 0.30 9.67 4.51
N GLN A 20 0.97 10.78 4.17
CA GLN A 20 1.19 11.89 5.09
C GLN A 20 1.19 13.22 4.32
N ALA A 21 0.58 14.26 4.91
CA ALA A 21 0.85 15.64 4.54
C ALA A 21 2.12 16.10 5.29
N ALA A 22 3.28 15.93 4.66
CA ALA A 22 4.56 16.36 5.22
C ALA A 22 4.60 17.89 5.27
N ARG A 23 5.12 18.44 6.36
CA ARG A 23 5.30 19.88 6.57
C ARG A 23 6.62 20.32 5.97
N LYS A 24 6.59 21.34 5.12
CA LYS A 24 7.77 22.09 4.69
C LYS A 24 7.93 23.32 5.57
N LEU A 25 9.10 23.44 6.19
CA LEU A 25 9.46 24.56 7.06
C LEU A 25 10.26 25.63 6.30
N THR A 26 10.38 26.82 6.89
CA THR A 26 11.10 27.98 6.31
C THR A 26 12.59 27.75 6.02
N ASP A 27 13.23 26.84 6.74
CA ASP A 27 14.61 26.42 6.46
C ASP A 27 14.71 25.39 5.31
N GLY A 28 13.58 25.05 4.69
CA GLY A 28 13.47 24.02 3.65
C GLY A 28 13.33 22.60 4.18
N THR A 29 13.33 22.40 5.50
CA THR A 29 13.17 21.08 6.11
C THR A 29 11.77 20.52 5.80
N VAL A 30 11.71 19.30 5.27
CA VAL A 30 10.46 18.57 5.07
C VAL A 30 10.34 17.46 6.11
N SER A 31 9.41 17.64 7.03
CA SER A 31 9.20 16.75 8.17
C SER A 31 7.80 16.14 8.15
N THR A 32 7.76 14.85 8.47
CA THR A 32 6.52 14.11 8.74
C THR A 32 6.23 14.05 10.24
N GLY A 33 7.12 14.61 11.07
CA GLY A 33 6.94 14.75 12.51
C GLY A 33 6.00 15.89 12.88
N TRP A 34 5.37 15.79 14.05
CA TRP A 34 4.64 16.90 14.65
C TRP A 34 5.61 17.65 15.55
N THR A 35 6.01 18.86 15.15
CA THR A 35 6.68 19.82 16.01
C THR A 35 5.70 20.97 16.27
N GLU A 36 5.73 21.55 17.47
CA GLU A 36 4.82 22.64 17.88
C GLU A 36 5.00 23.93 17.05
N GLU A 37 6.05 24.01 16.24
CA GLU A 37 6.44 25.17 15.43
C GLU A 37 5.54 25.34 14.19
N THR A 38 4.27 25.69 14.42
CA THR A 38 3.34 26.12 13.38
C THR A 38 3.77 27.42 12.71
N SER A 39 4.54 28.26 13.40
CA SER A 39 5.05 29.54 12.87
C SER A 39 6.09 29.39 11.76
N ALA A 40 6.73 28.23 11.66
CA ALA A 40 7.73 27.94 10.62
C ALA A 40 7.14 27.18 9.42
N LEU A 41 5.84 26.84 9.44
CA LEU A 41 5.19 26.09 8.37
C LEU A 41 4.96 26.97 7.13
N GLU A 42 5.53 26.58 6.01
CA GLU A 42 5.36 27.28 4.73
C GLU A 42 4.40 26.57 3.79
N ALA A 43 4.45 25.23 3.77
CA ALA A 43 3.65 24.42 2.86
C ALA A 43 3.45 22.98 3.37
N PHE A 44 2.52 22.28 2.73
CA PHE A 44 2.38 20.83 2.81
C PHE A 44 2.84 20.16 1.53
N ILE A 45 3.45 18.99 1.65
CA ILE A 45 3.87 18.14 0.54
C ILE A 45 3.31 16.74 0.77
N ALA A 46 2.70 16.15 -0.26
CA ALA A 46 2.23 14.77 -0.18
C ALA A 46 3.43 13.83 -0.04
N ALA A 47 3.40 12.93 0.94
CA ALA A 47 4.49 12.01 1.23
C ALA A 47 3.97 10.62 1.65
N CYS A 48 4.86 9.63 1.59
CA CYS A 48 4.58 8.27 2.04
C CYS A 48 5.73 7.72 2.89
N SER A 49 5.42 6.82 3.82
CA SER A 49 6.39 6.06 4.63
C SER A 49 7.45 5.32 3.79
N CYS A 50 7.12 4.94 2.56
CA CYS A 50 8.07 4.29 1.64
C CYS A 50 9.09 5.24 1.00
N GLY A 51 9.06 6.53 1.36
CA GLY A 51 9.97 7.56 0.84
C GLY A 51 9.45 8.32 -0.38
N TRP A 52 8.28 7.95 -0.93
CA TRP A 52 7.66 8.72 -2.01
C TRP A 52 7.27 10.12 -1.54
N ARG A 53 7.46 11.12 -2.41
CA ARG A 53 7.10 12.51 -2.19
C ARG A 53 6.60 13.13 -3.50
N ALA A 54 5.52 13.89 -3.44
CA ALA A 54 5.06 14.68 -4.56
C ALA A 54 6.02 15.85 -4.84
N ALA A 55 6.05 16.28 -6.10
CA ALA A 55 6.78 17.47 -6.51
C ALA A 55 6.03 18.78 -6.20
N ALA A 56 4.70 18.72 -6.08
CA ALA A 56 3.87 19.89 -5.81
C ALA A 56 3.83 20.24 -4.32
N GLU A 57 3.80 21.54 -4.06
CA GLU A 57 3.61 22.11 -2.72
C GLU A 57 2.19 22.65 -2.61
N HIS A 58 1.56 22.43 -1.46
CA HIS A 58 0.23 22.94 -1.12
C HIS A 58 0.34 24.01 -0.04
N PRO A 59 -0.52 25.04 -0.04
CA PRO A 59 -0.46 26.12 0.96
C PRO A 59 -0.48 25.62 2.41
N ALA A 60 0.15 26.34 3.34
CA ALA A 60 0.08 26.09 4.79
C ALA A 60 -1.30 26.40 5.40
N THR A 61 -2.34 25.75 4.90
CA THR A 61 -3.72 25.84 5.35
C THR A 61 -4.29 24.44 5.53
N GLU A 62 -5.41 24.29 6.24
CA GLU A 62 -6.07 22.98 6.34
C GLU A 62 -6.47 22.44 4.96
N ALA A 63 -6.98 23.31 4.07
CA ALA A 63 -7.29 22.93 2.69
C ALA A 63 -6.05 22.46 1.91
N GLY A 64 -4.87 23.04 2.17
CA GLY A 64 -3.63 22.58 1.55
C GLY A 64 -3.13 21.25 2.11
N LYS A 65 -3.35 21.00 3.40
CA LYS A 65 -3.11 19.69 4.02
C LYS A 65 -4.00 18.61 3.39
N GLU A 66 -5.31 18.87 3.31
CA GLU A 66 -6.27 17.97 2.64
C GLU A 66 -5.90 17.74 1.17
N ALA A 67 -5.45 18.77 0.46
CA ALA A 67 -5.00 18.66 -0.93
C ALA A 67 -3.74 17.79 -1.07
N ALA A 68 -2.78 17.89 -0.13
CA ALA A 68 -1.62 17.01 -0.09
C ALA A 68 -2.01 15.55 0.18
N GLU A 69 -2.96 15.32 1.10
CA GLU A 69 -3.51 13.98 1.37
C GLU A 69 -4.24 13.39 0.15
N ALA A 70 -5.05 14.19 -0.53
CA ALA A 70 -5.74 13.80 -1.77
C ALA A 70 -4.77 13.52 -2.92
N GLN A 71 -3.67 14.29 -3.00
CA GLN A 71 -2.62 14.07 -3.98
C GLN A 71 -1.91 12.73 -3.72
N TRP A 72 -1.57 12.41 -2.47
CA TRP A 72 -1.02 11.09 -2.14
C TRP A 72 -1.95 9.95 -2.56
N ASN A 73 -3.26 10.11 -2.31
CA ASN A 73 -4.24 9.10 -2.72
C ASN A 73 -4.24 8.88 -4.25
N THR A 74 -4.23 9.97 -5.01
CA THR A 74 -4.33 9.92 -6.48
C THR A 74 -3.02 9.47 -7.14
N GLU A 75 -1.90 10.04 -6.73
CA GLU A 75 -0.62 9.88 -7.43
C GLU A 75 0.23 8.72 -6.90
N HIS A 76 -0.04 8.24 -5.68
CA HIS A 76 0.75 7.17 -5.07
C HIS A 76 -0.09 5.95 -4.71
N LEU A 77 -1.13 6.13 -3.89
CA LEU A 77 -1.94 4.99 -3.43
C LEU A 77 -2.73 4.33 -4.56
N SER A 78 -3.37 5.10 -5.43
CA SER A 78 -4.20 4.53 -6.51
C SER A 78 -3.40 3.67 -7.49
N PRO A 79 -2.20 4.10 -7.96
CA PRO A 79 -1.31 3.22 -8.73
C PRO A 79 -0.92 1.92 -8.01
N LEU A 80 -0.69 1.96 -6.70
CA LEU A 80 -0.36 0.76 -5.93
C LEU A 80 -1.54 -0.22 -5.85
N ILE A 81 -2.74 0.29 -5.65
CA ILE A 81 -3.98 -0.51 -5.69
C ILE A 81 -4.17 -1.13 -7.08
N GLU A 82 -3.94 -0.36 -8.14
CA GLU A 82 -4.04 -0.88 -9.52
C GLU A 82 -3.01 -1.98 -9.78
N ALA A 83 -1.75 -1.78 -9.38
CA ALA A 83 -0.72 -2.81 -9.51
C ALA A 83 -1.09 -4.08 -8.73
N ALA A 84 -1.63 -3.94 -7.52
CA ALA A 84 -2.13 -5.07 -6.73
C ALA A 84 -3.29 -5.79 -7.45
N ARG A 85 -4.20 -5.05 -8.09
CA ARG A 85 -5.28 -5.61 -8.91
C ARG A 85 -4.75 -6.33 -10.15
N SER A 86 -3.84 -5.73 -10.90
CA SER A 86 -3.29 -6.34 -12.12
C SER A 86 -2.47 -7.60 -11.82
N SER A 87 -1.90 -7.74 -10.61
CA SER A 87 -1.16 -8.95 -10.20
C SER A 87 -2.00 -10.24 -10.18
N TRP A 88 -3.33 -10.12 -10.28
CA TRP A 88 -4.23 -11.28 -10.39
C TRP A 88 -4.09 -12.01 -11.72
N GLU A 89 -3.68 -11.33 -12.79
CA GLU A 89 -3.55 -11.90 -14.12
C GLU A 89 -2.42 -12.93 -14.18
N SER A 90 -1.27 -12.66 -13.54
CA SER A 90 -0.12 -13.58 -13.50
C SER A 90 -0.20 -14.60 -12.38
N TRP A 91 -1.08 -14.40 -11.39
CA TRP A 91 -1.08 -15.19 -10.16
C TRP A 91 -1.16 -16.72 -10.36
N PRO A 92 -2.03 -17.26 -11.24
CA PRO A 92 -2.07 -18.71 -11.46
C PRO A 92 -0.74 -19.28 -11.96
N ASP A 93 -0.04 -18.55 -12.82
CA ASP A 93 1.26 -18.95 -13.35
C ASP A 93 2.35 -18.86 -12.28
N ASP A 94 2.32 -17.81 -11.45
CA ASP A 94 3.22 -17.64 -10.31
C ASP A 94 3.06 -18.78 -9.28
N LEU A 95 1.80 -19.13 -8.94
CA LEU A 95 1.48 -20.22 -8.02
C LEU A 95 1.93 -21.58 -8.59
N ALA A 96 1.74 -21.82 -9.88
CA ALA A 96 2.25 -23.02 -10.55
C ALA A 96 3.78 -23.06 -10.60
N GLY A 97 4.43 -21.89 -10.72
CA GLY A 97 5.88 -21.72 -10.57
C GLY A 97 6.37 -22.15 -9.19
N LEU A 98 5.74 -21.64 -8.13
CA LEU A 98 6.06 -22.00 -6.74
C LEU A 98 5.85 -23.49 -6.47
N ALA A 99 4.76 -24.08 -6.99
CA ALA A 99 4.51 -25.52 -6.85
C ALA A 99 5.61 -26.38 -7.49
N ARG A 100 6.07 -26.00 -8.69
CA ARG A 100 7.19 -26.67 -9.37
C ARG A 100 8.49 -26.50 -8.58
N TYR A 101 8.76 -25.31 -8.08
CA TYR A 101 9.93 -25.05 -7.25
C TYR A 101 9.92 -25.88 -5.96
N ALA A 102 8.79 -25.94 -5.25
CA ALA A 102 8.63 -26.76 -4.05
C ALA A 102 8.88 -28.25 -4.34
N ARG A 103 8.32 -28.78 -5.45
CA ARG A 103 8.62 -30.15 -5.91
C ARG A 103 10.11 -30.37 -6.09
N ASP A 104 10.81 -29.44 -6.74
CA ASP A 104 12.24 -29.56 -6.98
C ASP A 104 13.06 -29.51 -5.69
N ARG A 105 12.62 -28.75 -4.67
CA ARG A 105 13.21 -28.76 -3.32
C ARG A 105 12.99 -30.11 -2.61
N VAL A 106 11.80 -30.70 -2.72
CA VAL A 106 11.53 -32.04 -2.18
C VAL A 106 12.44 -33.09 -2.84
N LEU A 107 12.61 -33.05 -4.16
CA LEU A 107 13.51 -33.96 -4.89
C LEU A 107 14.98 -33.78 -4.47
N ALA A 108 15.39 -32.55 -4.16
CA ALA A 108 16.71 -32.23 -3.62
C ALA A 108 16.85 -32.58 -2.12
N GLN A 109 15.82 -33.14 -1.48
CA GLN A 109 15.74 -33.40 -0.04
C GLN A 109 15.90 -32.15 0.83
N ASP A 110 15.67 -30.96 0.26
CA ASP A 110 15.60 -29.69 0.96
C ASP A 110 14.17 -29.44 1.48
N ASN A 111 13.79 -30.25 2.45
CA ASN A 111 12.43 -30.25 2.99
C ASN A 111 12.09 -28.93 3.72
N ALA A 112 13.08 -28.25 4.30
CA ALA A 112 12.89 -27.00 5.01
C ALA A 112 12.46 -25.89 4.04
N GLU A 113 13.17 -25.75 2.91
CA GLU A 113 12.80 -24.79 1.88
C GLU A 113 11.48 -25.17 1.19
N ALA A 114 11.24 -26.46 0.95
CA ALA A 114 9.96 -26.93 0.40
C ALA A 114 8.78 -26.52 1.30
N LEU A 115 8.87 -26.73 2.61
CA LEU A 115 7.82 -26.34 3.57
C LEU A 115 7.61 -24.83 3.58
N ARG A 116 8.69 -24.04 3.60
CA ARG A 116 8.60 -22.57 3.57
C ARG A 116 7.84 -22.06 2.34
N ILE A 117 8.07 -22.67 1.17
CA ILE A 117 7.37 -22.31 -0.06
C ILE A 117 5.90 -22.73 -0.01
N LEU A 118 5.59 -23.92 0.51
CA LEU A 118 4.21 -24.37 0.67
C LEU A 118 3.42 -23.46 1.62
N ASP A 119 4.01 -23.05 2.75
CA ASP A 119 3.38 -22.11 3.69
C ASP A 119 3.13 -20.75 3.03
N GLN A 120 4.09 -20.27 2.22
CA GLN A 120 3.91 -19.05 1.42
C GLN A 120 2.73 -19.17 0.45
N MET A 121 2.60 -20.31 -0.26
CA MET A 121 1.49 -20.55 -1.18
C MET A 121 0.13 -20.57 -0.45
N VAL A 122 0.05 -21.19 0.72
CA VAL A 122 -1.18 -21.23 1.54
C VAL A 122 -1.58 -19.82 1.97
N ALA A 123 -0.64 -19.05 2.52
CA ALA A 123 -0.88 -17.68 2.94
C ALA A 123 -1.39 -16.80 1.77
N ASP A 124 -0.79 -16.97 0.59
CA ASP A 124 -1.13 -16.22 -0.62
C ASP A 124 -2.53 -16.56 -1.18
N VAL A 125 -2.93 -17.84 -1.12
CA VAL A 125 -4.29 -18.30 -1.45
C VAL A 125 -5.30 -17.74 -0.45
N ASP A 126 -5.02 -17.82 0.85
CA ASP A 126 -5.91 -17.32 1.89
C ASP A 126 -6.13 -15.81 1.80
N TYR A 127 -5.06 -15.05 1.53
CA TYR A 127 -5.15 -13.62 1.24
C TYR A 127 -6.13 -13.34 0.10
N ARG A 128 -5.94 -13.98 -1.05
CA ARG A 128 -6.79 -13.76 -2.24
C ARG A 128 -8.24 -14.16 -1.99
N ARG A 129 -8.49 -15.23 -1.23
CA ARG A 129 -9.85 -15.60 -0.82
C ARG A 129 -10.52 -14.49 0.01
N ARG A 130 -9.79 -13.85 0.94
CA ARG A 130 -10.30 -12.70 1.70
C ARG A 130 -10.60 -11.51 0.78
N THR A 131 -9.69 -11.18 -0.14
CA THR A 131 -9.87 -10.09 -1.10
C THR A 131 -11.12 -10.30 -1.97
N VAL A 132 -11.34 -11.52 -2.49
CA VAL A 132 -12.55 -11.84 -3.26
C VAL A 132 -13.81 -11.63 -2.43
N ALA A 133 -13.84 -12.13 -1.19
CA ALA A 133 -15.00 -11.96 -0.31
C ALA A 133 -15.31 -10.47 -0.03
N GLN A 134 -14.27 -9.65 0.15
CA GLN A 134 -14.43 -8.20 0.35
C GLN A 134 -14.96 -7.50 -0.90
N LEU A 135 -14.44 -7.84 -2.08
CA LEU A 135 -14.90 -7.29 -3.36
C LEU A 135 -16.36 -7.65 -3.64
N SER A 136 -16.76 -8.90 -3.44
CA SER A 136 -18.16 -9.32 -3.60
C SER A 136 -19.09 -8.57 -2.64
N GLY A 137 -18.71 -8.44 -1.36
CA GLY A 137 -19.50 -7.68 -0.39
C GLY A 137 -19.56 -6.17 -0.67
N GLN A 138 -18.58 -5.60 -1.37
CA GLN A 138 -18.65 -4.21 -1.86
C GLN A 138 -19.63 -4.07 -3.04
N GLN A 139 -19.59 -5.00 -3.99
CA GLN A 139 -20.51 -5.03 -5.14
C GLN A 139 -21.98 -5.15 -4.70
N GLU A 140 -22.26 -6.00 -3.72
CA GLU A 140 -23.62 -6.19 -3.19
C GLU A 140 -24.17 -4.94 -2.51
N ARG A 141 -23.32 -4.18 -1.78
CA ARG A 141 -23.71 -2.92 -1.15
C ARG A 141 -23.96 -1.82 -2.17
N GLY A 142 -23.08 -1.68 -3.17
CA GLY A 142 -23.26 -0.69 -4.23
C GLY A 142 -24.45 -0.96 -5.16
N ALA A 143 -25.02 -2.17 -5.16
CA ALA A 143 -26.25 -2.50 -5.89
C ALA A 143 -27.54 -2.20 -5.10
N GLN A 144 -27.43 -1.85 -3.81
CA GLN A 144 -28.57 -1.56 -2.93
C GLN A 144 -28.78 -0.06 -2.68
N GLU A 145 -27.87 0.78 -3.16
CA GLU A 145 -27.90 2.26 -3.13
C GLU A 145 -28.40 2.83 -4.46
#